data_AF-A0A2V7GWB1-F1
#
_entry.id   AF-A0A2V7GWB1-F1
#
_cell.length_a   1.000
_cell.length_b   1.000
_cell.length_c   1.000
_cell.angle_alpha   90.00
_cell.angle_beta   90.00
_cell.angle_gamma   90.00
#
_symmetry.space_group_name_H-M   'P 1'
#
loop_
_entity.id
_entity.type
_entity.pdbx_description
1 polymer ?
#
loop_
_entity_poly.entity_id
_entity_poly.type
_entity_poly.pdbx_seq_one_letter_code
_entity_poly.pdbx_strand_id
1 'polypeptide(L)'
;MNEILRDRLWRKLEALPEDKAYMVLDYLEFLESKYADRPAGAPPFQKVAETLEDTLRAGRVPVNIIRGTMDAVGKAGKLLEKVAAAGKAAVAEASKPKVEEPPPAP
;
A
#
# COMPACT_ATOMS: atom_id res chain seq x y z
N MET A 1 -11.22 -6.93 -13.74
CA MET A 1 -10.21 -7.85 -14.34
C MET A 1 -10.42 -9.25 -13.79
N ASN A 2 -10.53 -10.27 -14.64
CA ASN A 2 -10.59 -11.67 -14.18
C ASN A 2 -9.23 -12.14 -13.62
N GLU A 3 -9.23 -13.21 -12.83
CA GLU A 3 -8.04 -13.69 -12.10
C GLU A 3 -6.93 -14.18 -13.04
N ILE A 4 -7.29 -14.93 -14.09
CA ILE A 4 -6.33 -15.45 -15.06
C ILE A 4 -5.53 -14.32 -15.73
N LEU A 5 -6.20 -13.22 -16.10
CA LEU A 5 -5.56 -12.05 -16.67
C LEU A 5 -4.65 -11.33 -15.66
N ARG A 6 -5.12 -11.20 -14.41
CA ARG A 6 -4.33 -10.61 -13.32
C ARG A 6 -3.02 -11.37 -13.12
N ASP A 7 -3.10 -12.69 -12.96
CA ASP A 7 -1.93 -13.53 -12.68
C ASP A 7 -0.97 -13.57 -13.87
N ARG A 8 -1.52 -13.55 -15.09
CA ARG A 8 -0.69 -13.44 -16.30
C ARG A 8 0.06 -12.11 -16.33
N LEU A 9 -0.58 -10.98 -16.01
CA LEU A 9 0.08 -9.68 -15.96
C LEU A 9 1.14 -9.64 -14.85
N TRP A 10 0.79 -10.12 -13.66
CA TRP A 10 1.69 -10.13 -12.50
C TRP A 10 2.98 -10.90 -12.77
N ARG A 11 2.90 -12.12 -13.32
CA ARG A 11 4.09 -12.90 -13.71
C ARG A 11 4.98 -12.21 -14.74
N LYS A 12 4.42 -11.34 -15.60
CA LYS A 12 5.21 -10.57 -16.55
C LYS A 12 5.90 -9.39 -15.89
N LEU A 13 5.23 -8.72 -14.96
CA LEU A 13 5.80 -7.62 -14.18
C LEU A 13 6.95 -8.10 -13.28
N GLU A 14 6.77 -9.22 -12.58
CA GLU A 14 7.81 -9.77 -11.67
C GLU A 14 9.10 -10.19 -12.39
N ALA A 15 9.02 -10.52 -13.68
CA ALA A 15 10.16 -10.90 -14.48
C ALA A 15 10.96 -9.70 -15.01
N LEU A 16 10.44 -8.47 -14.86
CA LEU A 16 11.09 -7.27 -15.37
C LEU A 16 12.11 -6.73 -14.36
N PRO A 17 13.26 -6.24 -14.85
CA PRO A 17 14.11 -5.35 -14.08
C PRO A 17 13.32 -4.10 -13.63
N GLU A 18 13.68 -3.55 -12.47
CA GLU A 18 12.96 -2.45 -11.82
C GLU A 18 12.92 -1.17 -12.67
N ASP A 19 13.97 -0.88 -13.44
CA ASP A 19 13.98 0.23 -14.41
C ASP A 19 12.94 0.04 -15.53
N LYS A 20 12.66 -1.21 -15.92
CA LYS A 20 11.60 -1.54 -16.89
C LYS A 20 10.22 -1.53 -16.24
N ALA A 21 10.11 -1.83 -14.95
CA ALA A 21 8.85 -1.71 -14.21
C ALA A 21 8.35 -0.25 -14.20
N TYR A 22 9.24 0.73 -14.01
CA TYR A 22 8.87 2.15 -14.15
C TYR A 22 8.38 2.52 -15.55
N MET A 23 9.01 1.99 -16.60
CA MET A 23 8.55 2.22 -17.97
C MET A 23 7.13 1.64 -18.20
N VAL A 24 6.82 0.51 -17.57
CA VAL A 24 5.46 -0.06 -17.62
C VAL A 24 4.49 0.82 -16.84
N LEU A 25 4.89 1.32 -15.66
CA LEU A 25 4.08 2.27 -14.89
C LEU A 25 3.75 3.51 -15.72
N ASP A 26 4.74 4.14 -16.36
CA ASP A 26 4.54 5.30 -17.23
C ASP A 26 3.53 5.01 -18.36
N TYR A 27 3.62 3.80 -18.95
CA TYR A 27 2.67 3.40 -19.98
C TYR A 27 1.25 3.18 -19.42
N LEU A 28 1.12 2.63 -18.22
CA LEU A 28 -0.17 2.47 -17.55
C LEU A 28 -0.78 3.83 -17.19
N GLU A 29 0.00 4.77 -16.68
CA GLU A 29 -0.44 6.15 -16.41
C GLU A 29 -0.89 6.85 -17.70
N PHE A 30 -0.17 6.63 -18.80
CA PHE A 30 -0.59 7.12 -20.10
C PHE A 30 -1.96 6.52 -20.51
N LEU A 31 -2.14 5.21 -20.40
CA LEU A 31 -3.41 4.56 -20.70
C LEU A 31 -4.54 5.05 -19.80
N GLU A 32 -4.27 5.21 -18.51
CA GLU A 32 -5.21 5.77 -17.53
C GLU A 32 -5.65 7.18 -17.93
N SER A 33 -4.72 8.04 -18.31
CA SER A 33 -5.02 9.42 -18.75
C SER A 33 -5.95 9.51 -19.97
N LYS A 34 -6.02 8.44 -20.76
CA LYS A 34 -6.80 8.37 -22.01
C LYS A 34 -8.12 7.63 -21.87
N TYR A 35 -8.15 6.59 -21.05
CA TYR A 35 -9.22 5.59 -21.06
C TYR A 35 -9.91 5.38 -19.71
N ALA A 36 -9.39 5.96 -18.62
CA ALA A 36 -10.04 5.84 -17.32
C ALA A 36 -11.13 6.91 -17.15
N ASP A 37 -12.33 6.47 -16.75
CA ASP A 37 -13.42 7.39 -16.37
C ASP A 37 -13.13 8.18 -15.09
N ARG A 38 -12.24 7.65 -14.24
CA ARG A 38 -11.76 8.27 -13.00
C ARG A 38 -10.36 7.72 -12.68
N PRO A 39 -9.45 8.55 -12.14
CA PRO A 39 -8.16 8.06 -11.69
C PRO A 39 -8.28 6.96 -10.63
N ALA A 40 -7.37 5.99 -10.68
CA ALA A 40 -7.22 4.97 -9.67
C ALA A 40 -6.99 5.64 -8.31
N GLY A 41 -7.89 5.38 -7.36
CA GLY A 41 -7.75 5.92 -6.01
C GLY A 41 -6.62 5.21 -5.25
N ALA A 42 -5.83 5.99 -4.51
CA ALA A 42 -4.87 5.47 -3.54
C ALA A 42 -5.14 6.04 -2.14
N PRO A 43 -4.92 5.27 -1.06
CA PRO A 43 -4.94 5.79 0.31
C PRO A 43 -3.98 6.98 0.49
N PRO A 44 -4.24 7.92 1.42
CA PRO A 44 -3.43 9.13 1.58
C PRO A 44 -1.92 8.85 1.79
N PHE A 45 -1.58 7.86 2.62
CA PHE A 45 -0.19 7.47 2.85
C PHE A 45 0.47 6.93 1.58
N GLN A 46 -0.27 6.14 0.79
CA GLN A 46 0.22 5.61 -0.47
C GLN A 46 0.50 6.73 -1.48
N LYS A 47 -0.40 7.71 -1.59
CA LYS A 47 -0.16 8.90 -2.45
C LYS A 47 1.12 9.66 -2.07
N VAL A 48 1.40 9.78 -0.77
CA VAL A 48 2.63 10.44 -0.29
C VAL A 48 3.86 9.62 -0.68
N ALA A 49 3.80 8.29 -0.54
CA ALA A 49 4.89 7.41 -0.94
C ALA A 49 5.15 7.48 -2.46
N GLU A 50 4.10 7.42 -3.28
CA GLU A 50 4.15 7.58 -4.75
C GLU A 50 4.76 8.94 -5.13
N THR A 51 4.27 10.04 -4.52
CA THR A 51 4.81 11.39 -4.78
C THR A 51 6.30 11.50 -4.44
N LEU A 52 6.73 10.87 -3.35
CA LEU A 52 8.14 10.83 -2.96
C LEU A 52 8.97 10.06 -4.00
N GLU A 53 8.50 8.89 -4.43
CA GLU A 53 9.15 8.08 -5.46
C GLU A 53 9.29 8.84 -6.78
N ASP A 54 8.22 9.49 -7.24
CA ASP A 54 8.22 10.31 -8.44
C ASP A 54 9.20 11.48 -8.36
N THR A 55 9.31 12.11 -7.18
CA THR A 55 10.26 13.19 -6.95
C THR A 55 11.71 12.70 -7.08
N LEU A 56 12.02 11.53 -6.51
CA LEU A 56 13.36 10.93 -6.63
C LEU A 56 13.67 10.53 -8.08
N ARG A 57 12.68 9.96 -8.77
CA ARG A 57 12.79 9.58 -10.18
C ARG A 57 13.02 10.78 -11.09
N ALA A 58 12.25 11.86 -10.91
CA ALA A 58 12.42 13.12 -11.64
C ALA A 58 13.79 13.76 -11.38
N GLY A 59 14.31 13.61 -10.15
CA GLY A 59 15.67 14.00 -9.77
C GLY A 59 16.78 13.13 -10.37
N ARG A 60 16.45 12.12 -11.19
CA ARG A 60 17.38 11.12 -11.75
C ARG A 60 18.19 10.38 -10.68
N VAL A 61 17.59 10.17 -9.51
CA VAL A 61 18.20 9.35 -8.46
C VAL A 61 18.39 7.92 -8.99
N PRO A 62 19.54 7.27 -8.74
CA PRO A 62 19.76 5.88 -9.15
C PRO A 62 18.68 4.94 -8.60
N VAL A 63 18.18 4.04 -9.45
CA VAL A 63 17.05 3.14 -9.14
C VAL A 63 17.27 2.32 -7.86
N ASN A 64 18.50 1.86 -7.63
CA ASN A 64 18.85 1.10 -6.42
C ASN A 64 18.68 1.93 -5.12
N ILE A 65 18.89 3.25 -5.17
CA ILE A 65 18.67 4.15 -4.02
C ILE A 65 17.17 4.41 -3.83
N ILE A 66 16.43 4.60 -4.92
CA ILE A 66 14.97 4.76 -4.89
C ILE A 66 14.35 3.53 -4.21
N ARG A 67 14.71 2.32 -4.67
CA ARG A 67 14.27 1.06 -4.07
C ARG A 67 14.55 1.00 -2.57
N GLY A 68 15.79 1.28 -2.14
CA GLY A 68 16.14 1.25 -0.72
C GLY A 68 15.31 2.22 0.12
N THR A 69 14.98 3.39 -0.44
CA THR A 69 14.11 4.38 0.20
C THR A 69 12.67 3.87 0.29
N MET A 70 12.13 3.30 -0.79
CA MET A 70 10.77 2.77 -0.82
C MET A 70 10.60 1.54 0.08
N ASP A 71 11.62 0.68 0.20
CA ASP A 71 11.64 -0.42 1.17
C ASP A 71 11.52 0.09 2.61
N ALA A 72 12.18 1.20 2.94
CA ALA A 72 12.08 1.84 4.25
C ALA A 72 10.68 2.43 4.49
N VAL A 73 10.11 3.14 3.50
CA VAL A 73 8.74 3.68 3.56
C VAL A 73 7.72 2.55 3.75
N GLY A 74 7.85 1.45 3.01
CA GLY A 74 6.97 0.29 3.15
C GLY A 74 7.07 -0.37 4.53
N LYS A 75 8.26 -0.47 5.11
CA LYS A 75 8.45 -0.96 6.49
C LYS A 75 7.79 -0.03 7.51
N ALA A 76 7.94 1.28 7.36
CA ALA A 76 7.30 2.27 8.22
C ALA A 76 5.78 2.18 8.13
N GLY A 77 5.21 2.07 6.93
CA GLY A 77 3.77 1.86 6.73
C GLY A 77 3.25 0.62 7.45
N LYS A 78 3.94 -0.52 7.31
CA LYS A 78 3.58 -1.76 8.02
C LYS A 78 3.63 -1.62 9.54
N LEU A 79 4.56 -0.83 10.08
CA LEU A 79 4.62 -0.54 11.51
C LEU A 79 3.41 0.30 11.95
N LEU A 80 3.09 1.37 11.21
CA LEU A 80 1.93 2.21 11.50
C LEU A 80 0.62 1.42 11.47
N GLU A 81 0.44 0.53 10.50
CA GLU A 81 -0.74 -0.35 10.43
C GLU A 81 -0.85 -1.27 11.66
N LYS A 82 0.27 -1.84 12.12
CA LYS A 82 0.29 -2.67 13.34
C LYS A 82 -0.08 -1.86 14.58
N VAL A 83 0.44 -0.64 14.71
CA VAL A 83 0.13 0.26 15.83
C VAL A 83 -1.35 0.65 15.80
N ALA A 84 -1.88 1.01 14.62
CA ALA A 84 -3.29 1.34 14.45
C ALA A 84 -4.21 0.15 14.78
N ALA A 85 -3.84 -1.06 14.36
CA ALA A 85 -4.58 -2.28 14.69
C ALA A 85 -4.58 -2.55 16.21
N ALA A 86 -3.44 -2.40 16.87
CA ALA A 86 -3.35 -2.56 18.33
C ALA A 86 -4.19 -1.51 19.07
N GLY A 87 -4.16 -0.25 18.64
CA GLY A 87 -5.00 0.81 19.21
C GLY A 87 -6.50 0.52 19.06
N LYS A 88 -6.94 0.06 17.89
CA LYS A 88 -8.33 -0.37 17.67
C LYS A 88 -8.73 -1.52 18.58
N ALA A 89 -7.84 -2.50 18.78
CA ALA A 89 -8.10 -3.63 19.67
C ALA A 89 -8.24 -3.19 21.14
N ALA A 90 -7.38 -2.29 21.61
CA ALA A 90 -7.46 -1.74 22.97
C ALA A 90 -8.76 -0.96 23.21
N VAL A 91 -9.19 -0.13 22.25
CA VAL A 91 -10.49 0.59 22.34
C VAL A 91 -11.66 -0.39 22.33
N ALA A 92 -11.61 -1.43 21.49
CA ALA A 92 -12.65 -2.45 21.46
C ALA A 92 -12.74 -3.23 22.78
N GLU A 93 -11.60 -3.53 23.42
CA GLU A 93 -11.55 -4.16 24.74
C GLU A 93 -12.12 -3.24 25.83
N ALA A 94 -11.74 -1.96 25.83
CA ALA A 94 -12.26 -0.98 26.78
C ALA A 94 -13.76 -0.69 26.61
N SER A 95 -14.30 -0.92 25.41
CA SER A 95 -15.73 -0.73 25.10
C SER A 95 -16.58 -1.97 25.42
N LYS A 96 -15.99 -3.10 25.82
CA LYS A 96 -16.78 -4.28 26.22
C LYS A 96 -17.49 -4.02 27.55
N PRO A 97 -18.82 -4.21 27.64
CA PRO A 97 -19.52 -4.08 28.90
C PRO A 97 -18.99 -5.13 29.90
N LYS A 98 -18.73 -4.68 31.13
CA LYS A 98 -18.31 -5.55 32.24
C LYS A 98 -19.49 -6.49 32.53
N VAL A 99 -19.37 -7.76 32.18
CA VAL A 99 -20.36 -8.77 32.54
C VAL A 99 -20.31 -8.89 34.06
N GLU A 100 -21.34 -8.37 34.75
CA GLU A 100 -21.58 -8.68 36.15
C GLU A 100 -21.81 -10.18 36.27
N GLU A 101 -20.89 -10.86 36.95
CA GLU A 101 -21.05 -12.25 37.36
C GLU A 101 -22.30 -12.33 38.25
N PRO A 102 -23.27 -13.22 37.96
CA PRO A 102 -24.48 -13.31 38.78
C PRO A 102 -24.08 -13.72 40.22
N PRO A 103 -24.72 -13.13 41.24
CA PRO A 103 -24.32 -13.35 42.62
C PRO A 103 -24.41 -14.85 42.98
N PRO A 104 -23.49 -15.34 43.83
CA PRO A 104 -23.47 -16.75 44.21
C PRO A 104 -24.80 -17.12 44.88
N ALA A 105 -25.40 -18.22 44.41
CA ALA A 105 -26.65 -18.74 44.93
C ALA A 105 -26.49 -19.16 46.41
N PRO A 106 -27.54 -18.96 47.25
CA PRO A 106 -27.50 -19.19 48.69
C PRO A 106 -27.36 -20.67 49.08
#